data_AF-A0A9P4PXQ7-F1
#
_entry.id   AF-A0A9P4PXQ7-F1
#
_cell.length_a   1.000
_cell.length_b   1.000
_cell.length_c   1.000
_cell.angle_alpha   90.00
_cell.angle_beta   90.00
_cell.angle_gamma   90.00
#
_symmetry.space_group_name_H-M   'P 1'
#
loop_
_entity.id
_entity.type
_entity.pdbx_description
1 polymer ?
#
loop_
_entity_poly.entity_id
_entity_poly.type
_entity_poly.pdbx_seq_one_letter_code
_entity_poly.pdbx_strand_id
1 'polypeptide(L)'
;PGTYILQEAEKPPGGNGLSVEGAMRGECIRENFGPEKGYNFVFFIAPKVEKDGRGRRPYETIAHIAQTYDLEVDQSCEQDDIACVALILSSRKLNGDIMICWHPARIAAIVSALG
;
A
#
# COMPACT_ATOMS: atom_id res chain seq x y z
N PRO A 1 2.05 -6.98 -16.03
CA PRO A 1 1.22 -6.71 -14.83
C PRO A 1 1.70 -7.56 -13.66
N GLY A 2 2.29 -6.92 -12.66
CA GLY A 2 2.72 -7.55 -11.40
C GLY A 2 1.90 -7.05 -10.20
N THR A 3 1.87 -7.86 -9.15
CA THR A 3 1.36 -7.43 -7.82
C THR A 3 2.55 -7.28 -6.88
N TYR A 4 2.72 -6.08 -6.34
CA TYR A 4 3.81 -5.71 -5.44
C TYR A 4 3.24 -5.49 -4.06
N ILE A 5 3.79 -6.19 -3.07
CA ILE A 5 3.33 -6.13 -1.68
C ILE A 5 4.43 -5.53 -0.83
N LEU A 6 4.15 -4.37 -0.24
CA LEU A 6 5.02 -3.65 0.68
C LEU A 6 4.49 -3.77 2.11
N GLN A 7 5.40 -3.84 3.06
CA GLN A 7 5.08 -3.58 4.45
C GLN A 7 5.12 -2.07 4.74
N GLU A 8 4.35 -1.62 5.73
CA GLU A 8 4.39 -0.24 6.21
C GLU A 8 5.81 0.19 6.64
N ALA A 9 6.14 1.46 6.41
CA ALA A 9 7.41 2.03 6.82
C ALA A 9 7.48 2.32 8.34
N GLU A 10 8.68 2.65 8.82
CA GLU A 10 9.03 2.68 10.24
C GLU A 10 8.16 3.63 11.07
N LYS A 11 7.80 3.19 12.28
CA LYS A 11 6.98 3.94 13.24
C LYS A 11 7.86 4.84 14.12
N PRO A 12 7.44 6.07 14.47
CA PRO A 12 8.12 6.90 15.46
C PRO A 12 7.95 6.34 16.89
N PRO A 13 8.76 6.80 17.87
CA PRO A 13 8.64 6.39 19.28
C PRO A 13 7.24 6.61 19.88
N GLY A 14 6.47 7.57 19.36
CA GLY A 14 5.07 7.82 19.72
C GLY A 14 4.26 8.36 18.53
N GLY A 15 2.96 8.02 18.47
CA GLY A 15 2.06 8.36 17.37
C GLY A 15 1.78 7.21 16.39
N ASN A 16 0.89 7.46 15.43
CA ASN A 16 0.40 6.45 14.46
C ASN A 16 0.86 6.70 13.01
N GLY A 17 1.65 7.75 12.74
CA GLY A 17 2.22 8.02 11.42
C GLY A 17 3.60 7.37 11.22
N LEU A 18 4.30 7.78 10.17
CA LEU A 18 5.69 7.39 9.89
C LEU A 18 6.71 8.18 10.73
N SER A 19 7.85 7.56 11.03
CA SER A 19 9.03 8.28 11.52
C SER A 19 9.65 9.10 10.39
N VAL A 20 10.65 9.93 10.70
CA VAL A 20 11.40 10.66 9.67
C VAL A 20 12.07 9.67 8.70
N GLU A 21 12.64 8.59 9.24
CA GLU A 21 13.23 7.49 8.46
C GLU A 21 12.18 6.75 7.63
N GLY A 22 10.98 6.52 8.20
CA GLY A 22 9.85 5.93 7.50
C GLY A 22 9.37 6.78 6.31
N ALA A 23 9.32 8.10 6.49
CA ALA A 23 8.98 9.05 5.41
C ALA A 23 10.05 9.05 4.31
N MET A 24 11.34 9.07 4.66
CA MET A 24 12.43 8.96 3.69
C MET A 24 12.37 7.65 2.91
N ARG A 25 11.98 6.55 3.55
CA ARG A 25 11.80 5.26 2.86
C ARG A 25 10.63 5.31 1.87
N GLY A 26 9.56 6.03 2.18
CA GLY A 26 8.49 6.35 1.25
C GLY A 26 9.00 7.06 -0.01
N GLU A 27 9.93 8.00 0.13
CA GLU A 27 10.57 8.67 -0.99
C GLU A 27 11.45 7.72 -1.83
N CYS A 28 12.22 6.83 -1.20
CA CYS A 28 12.99 5.81 -1.93
C CYS A 28 12.10 4.84 -2.73
N ILE A 29 10.89 4.53 -2.24
CA ILE A 29 9.93 3.71 -2.99
C ILE A 29 9.58 4.42 -4.31
N ARG A 30 9.30 5.73 -4.27
CA ARG A 30 9.04 6.52 -5.47
C ARG A 30 10.20 6.44 -6.48
N GLU A 31 11.44 6.56 -6.02
CA GLU A 31 12.62 6.53 -6.90
C GLU A 31 12.88 5.18 -7.56
N ASN A 32 12.49 4.08 -6.92
CA ASN A 32 12.75 2.71 -7.39
C ASN A 32 11.55 2.08 -8.10
N PHE A 33 10.34 2.54 -7.85
CA PHE A 33 9.09 1.99 -8.40
C PHE A 33 8.33 2.99 -9.28
N GLY A 34 8.93 4.11 -9.67
CA GLY A 34 8.28 5.12 -10.52
C GLY A 34 8.24 4.76 -12.02
N PRO A 35 7.54 5.57 -12.83
CA PRO A 35 7.39 5.35 -14.27
C PRO A 35 8.73 5.30 -15.01
N GLU A 36 9.70 6.10 -14.57
CA GLU A 36 11.07 6.14 -15.13
C GLU A 36 11.83 4.82 -14.99
N LYS A 37 11.39 3.95 -14.08
CA LYS A 37 11.95 2.60 -13.88
C LYS A 37 11.19 1.52 -14.66
N GLY A 38 10.18 1.90 -15.44
CA GLY A 38 9.39 0.99 -16.28
C GLY A 38 8.16 0.38 -15.60
N TYR A 39 7.83 0.81 -14.38
CA TYR A 39 6.61 0.37 -13.69
C TYR A 39 5.39 1.14 -14.18
N ASN A 40 4.27 0.44 -14.36
CA ASN A 40 3.01 1.03 -14.77
C ASN A 40 1.93 0.73 -13.73
N PHE A 41 2.00 1.40 -12.57
CA PHE A 41 1.00 1.22 -11.54
C PHE A 41 -0.35 1.81 -11.96
N VAL A 42 -1.39 0.99 -11.88
CA VAL A 42 -2.78 1.36 -12.20
C VAL A 42 -3.70 1.24 -10.99
N PHE A 43 -3.19 0.71 -9.87
CA PHE A 43 -3.97 0.53 -8.66
C PHE A 43 -3.07 0.50 -7.42
N PHE A 44 -3.49 1.26 -6.39
CA PHE A 44 -2.86 1.30 -5.08
C PHE A 44 -3.92 0.95 -4.04
N ILE A 45 -3.59 0.09 -3.08
CA ILE A 45 -4.51 -0.26 -1.98
C ILE A 45 -3.76 -0.35 -0.65
N ALA A 46 -4.37 0.23 0.37
CA ALA A 46 -3.95 0.19 1.76
C ALA A 46 -5.19 -0.01 2.65
N PRO A 47 -5.04 -0.30 3.95
CA PRO A 47 -6.19 -0.40 4.82
C PRO A 47 -6.86 0.96 4.97
N LYS A 48 -8.14 0.91 5.31
CA LYS A 48 -8.89 2.03 5.81
C LYS A 48 -8.18 2.67 6.99
N VAL A 49 -8.05 4.00 6.94
CA VAL A 49 -7.58 4.78 8.08
C VAL A 49 -8.74 4.95 9.06
N GLU A 50 -8.62 4.28 10.19
CA GLU A 50 -9.60 4.35 11.28
C GLU A 50 -9.46 5.66 12.07
N LYS A 51 -10.51 6.03 12.80
CA LYS A 51 -10.52 7.26 13.63
C LYS A 51 -9.41 7.29 14.68
N ASP A 52 -8.99 6.13 15.15
CA ASP A 52 -7.88 5.97 16.11
C ASP A 52 -6.49 6.00 15.44
N GLY A 53 -6.43 6.11 14.09
CA GLY A 53 -5.22 6.15 13.30
C GLY A 53 -4.66 4.77 12.91
N ARG A 54 -5.36 3.67 13.20
CA ARG A 54 -5.02 2.37 12.58
C ARG A 54 -5.14 2.46 11.06
N GLY A 55 -4.29 1.72 10.34
CA GLY A 55 -4.20 1.81 8.87
C GLY A 55 -3.49 3.05 8.31
N ARG A 56 -3.06 4.00 9.16
CA ARG A 56 -2.38 5.24 8.70
C ARG A 56 -1.00 5.02 8.09
N ARG A 57 -0.15 4.18 8.71
CA ARG A 57 1.22 3.97 8.21
C ARG A 57 1.27 3.30 6.83
N PRO A 58 0.50 2.22 6.55
CA PRO A 58 0.51 1.64 5.21
C PRO A 58 0.01 2.63 4.15
N TYR A 59 -1.02 3.42 4.46
CA TYR A 59 -1.49 4.50 3.58
C TYR A 59 -0.39 5.54 3.32
N GLU A 60 0.21 6.11 4.37
CA GLU A 60 1.27 7.13 4.23
C GLU A 60 2.51 6.58 3.49
N THR A 61 2.80 5.28 3.61
CA THR A 61 3.95 4.64 2.95
C THR A 61 3.84 4.67 1.42
N ILE A 62 2.63 4.51 0.86
CA ILE A 62 2.43 4.46 -0.60
C ILE A 62 1.73 5.69 -1.18
N ALA A 63 1.25 6.62 -0.34
CA ALA A 63 0.55 7.82 -0.81
C ALA A 63 1.40 8.67 -1.77
N HIS A 64 2.69 8.84 -1.49
CA HIS A 64 3.58 9.66 -2.33
C HIS A 64 3.84 9.05 -3.72
N ILE A 65 3.95 7.73 -3.82
CA ILE A 65 4.09 7.07 -5.11
C ILE A 65 2.75 7.08 -5.86
N ALA A 66 1.62 6.86 -5.19
CA ALA A 66 0.30 6.95 -5.82
C ALA A 66 0.06 8.33 -6.47
N GLN A 67 0.44 9.41 -5.78
CA GLN A 67 0.43 10.78 -6.31
C GLN A 67 1.30 10.96 -7.56
N THR A 68 2.42 10.25 -7.66
CA THR A 68 3.30 10.30 -8.86
C THR A 68 2.59 9.71 -10.09
N TYR A 69 1.64 8.81 -9.89
CA TYR A 69 0.83 8.20 -10.93
C TYR A 69 -0.53 8.90 -11.13
N ASP A 70 -0.81 9.99 -10.40
CA ASP A 70 -2.13 10.65 -10.34
C ASP A 70 -3.26 9.68 -9.96
N LEU A 71 -2.97 8.78 -9.02
CA LEU A 71 -3.90 7.78 -8.50
C LEU A 71 -4.16 7.99 -7.02
N GLU A 72 -5.39 7.69 -6.60
CA GLU A 72 -5.74 7.59 -5.19
C GLU A 72 -5.38 6.21 -4.63
N VAL A 73 -5.11 6.16 -3.33
CA VAL A 73 -4.95 4.90 -2.60
C VAL A 73 -6.35 4.41 -2.21
N ASP A 74 -6.74 3.23 -2.70
CA ASP A 74 -7.98 2.58 -2.28
C ASP A 74 -7.87 2.18 -0.80
N GLN A 75 -8.87 2.58 -0.02
CA GLN A 75 -8.95 2.38 1.43
C GLN A 75 -10.24 1.65 1.83
N SER A 76 -10.80 0.87 0.92
CA SER A 76 -12.12 0.23 1.11
C SER A 76 -12.08 -0.93 2.10
N CYS A 77 -10.92 -1.57 2.31
CA CYS A 77 -10.78 -2.73 3.18
C CYS A 77 -10.24 -2.34 4.57
N GLU A 78 -10.79 -2.94 5.61
CA GLU A 78 -10.27 -2.80 6.98
C GLU A 78 -8.97 -3.59 7.17
N GLN A 79 -8.15 -3.23 8.17
CA GLN A 79 -6.81 -3.79 8.40
C GLN A 79 -6.77 -5.32 8.59
N ASP A 80 -7.86 -5.93 9.03
CA ASP A 80 -8.02 -7.36 9.26
C ASP A 80 -8.91 -8.06 8.23
N ASP A 81 -9.57 -7.31 7.32
CA ASP A 81 -10.37 -7.86 6.24
C ASP A 81 -9.51 -8.17 5.00
N ILE A 82 -8.75 -9.26 5.10
CA ILE A 82 -7.87 -9.71 4.01
C ILE A 82 -8.66 -10.24 2.81
N ALA A 83 -9.85 -10.82 3.06
CA ALA A 83 -10.70 -11.33 2.00
C ALA A 83 -11.21 -10.21 1.08
N CYS A 84 -11.50 -9.03 1.65
CA CYS A 84 -11.85 -7.83 0.88
C CYS A 84 -10.78 -7.47 -0.16
N VAL A 85 -9.49 -7.59 0.16
CA VAL A 85 -8.40 -7.27 -0.78
C VAL A 85 -8.45 -8.19 -1.99
N ALA A 86 -8.56 -9.50 -1.78
CA ALA A 86 -8.66 -10.48 -2.87
C ALA A 86 -9.93 -10.28 -3.71
N LEU A 87 -11.05 -9.92 -3.07
CA LEU A 87 -12.30 -9.61 -3.76
C LEU A 87 -12.19 -8.38 -4.67
N ILE A 88 -11.56 -7.30 -4.17
CA ILE A 88 -11.35 -6.08 -4.96
C ILE A 88 -10.46 -6.37 -6.17
N LEU A 89 -9.36 -7.11 -5.97
CA LEU A 89 -8.43 -7.39 -7.07
C LEU A 89 -9.02 -8.35 -8.11
N SER A 90 -9.78 -9.36 -7.68
CA SER A 90 -10.43 -10.30 -8.61
C SER A 90 -11.62 -9.70 -9.37
N SER A 91 -12.30 -8.69 -8.81
CA SER A 91 -13.44 -8.02 -9.46
C SER A 91 -13.05 -6.93 -10.46
N ARG A 92 -11.78 -6.50 -10.48
CA ARG A 92 -11.30 -5.42 -11.37
C ARG A 92 -10.44 -5.95 -12.51
N LYS A 93 -10.68 -5.43 -13.72
CA LYS A 93 -9.78 -5.64 -14.87
C LYS A 93 -8.65 -4.63 -14.82
N LEU A 94 -7.58 -4.97 -14.11
CA LEU A 94 -6.39 -4.12 -13.96
C LEU A 94 -5.36 -4.49 -15.04
N ASN A 95 -5.11 -3.58 -15.98
CA ASN A 95 -4.17 -3.77 -17.10
C ASN A 95 -2.78 -3.17 -16.82
N GLY A 96 -2.32 -3.29 -15.58
CA GLY A 96 -1.05 -2.72 -15.12
C GLY A 96 -0.61 -3.30 -13.79
N ASP A 97 0.37 -2.67 -13.18
CA ASP A 97 0.94 -3.07 -11.90
C ASP A 97 0.05 -2.63 -10.73
N ILE A 98 0.06 -3.43 -9.66
CA ILE A 98 -0.74 -3.21 -8.46
C ILE A 98 0.20 -3.06 -7.28
N MET A 99 0.00 -2.03 -6.47
CA MET A 99 0.73 -1.84 -5.22
C MET A 99 -0.20 -2.05 -4.02
N ILE A 100 0.16 -3.01 -3.16
CA ILE A 100 -0.53 -3.29 -1.90
C ILE A 100 0.43 -2.90 -0.77
N CYS A 101 -0.01 -2.06 0.17
CA CYS A 101 0.75 -1.80 1.39
C CYS A 101 -0.04 -2.17 2.63
N TRP A 102 0.56 -2.95 3.53
CA TRP A 102 -0.14 -3.42 4.72
C TRP A 102 0.76 -3.60 5.94
N HIS A 103 0.14 -3.85 7.09
CA HIS A 103 0.85 -4.21 8.31
C HIS A 103 1.60 -5.56 8.15
N PRO A 104 2.87 -5.68 8.60
CA PRO A 104 3.71 -6.86 8.41
C PRO A 104 3.02 -8.19 8.79
N ALA A 105 2.32 -8.20 9.94
CA ALA A 105 1.61 -9.36 10.46
C ALA A 105 0.47 -9.90 9.57
N ARG A 106 0.09 -9.18 8.49
CA ARG A 106 -0.96 -9.59 7.56
C ARG A 106 -0.44 -9.90 6.16
N ILE A 107 0.82 -9.58 5.85
CA ILE A 107 1.39 -9.77 4.52
C ILE A 107 1.27 -11.24 4.07
N ALA A 108 1.59 -12.19 4.96
CA ALA A 108 1.45 -13.61 4.67
C ALA A 108 0.01 -14.02 4.35
N ALA A 109 -0.97 -13.45 5.05
CA ALA A 109 -2.38 -13.71 4.78
C ALA A 109 -2.83 -13.12 3.44
N ILE A 110 -2.35 -11.92 3.08
CA ILE A 110 -2.61 -11.30 1.78
C ILE A 110 -2.04 -12.17 0.66
N VAL A 111 -0.77 -12.57 0.76
CA VAL A 111 -0.14 -13.46 -0.22
C VAL A 111 -0.97 -14.74 -0.39
N SER A 112 -1.33 -15.40 0.71
CA SER A 112 -2.15 -16.61 0.66
C SER A 112 -3.54 -16.41 0.05
N ALA A 113 -4.12 -15.21 0.18
CA ALA A 113 -5.44 -14.90 -0.37
C ALA A 113 -5.41 -14.60 -1.88
N LEU A 114 -4.27 -14.19 -2.41
CA LEU A 114 -4.09 -13.88 -3.83
C LEU A 114 -3.74 -15.11 -4.68
N GLY A 115 -3.38 -16.23 -4.04
CA GLY A 115 -3.00 -17.49 -4.70
C GLY A 115 -1.53 -17.53 -5.09
#